data_AF-A0AA36I342-F1
#
_entry.id   AF-A0AA36I342-F1
#
_cell.length_a   1.000
_cell.length_b   1.000
_cell.length_c   1.000
_cell.angle_alpha   90.00
_cell.angle_beta   90.00
_cell.angle_gamma   90.00
#
_symmetry.space_group_name_H-M   'P 1'
#
loop_
_entity.id
_entity.type
_entity.pdbx_description
1 polymer ?
#
loop_
_entity_poly.entity_id
_entity_poly.type
_entity_poly.pdbx_seq_one_letter_code
_entity_poly.pdbx_strand_id
1 'polypeptide(L)'
;MPYTSIDFNVLRAANEMNTWSVCPAAFRSIVFSRLAHEVDQLEPDAAGRRQAEHDIKVAEHAAREFVTRNISRYLASGTSFAPWFHLGLLFRALEAKFPELLPKRSVVSSALRASLARHLASDLAGAGGWASSREESQSSLERAIRRLAEADDLRVDKAYGIPGSGGLMGPAREEMDRLLDSGQRFLLQAYRQTKAQAPVGETELHGLFKMLGRDGPPLLELLDRLDSQVLEPIYMPSSPSFGQVQFRVHLLPTRNVESNHVRAFFELHCDAVFKDLVEEHRHVERPMLVEIGTHLGGCILHALAQLPSSRALAVDAYGPAVAALQRTAEQNGLADRLTVVERFICPDDRKFKVELNATGPTLLQPTWAEVDSAAGASEGADGSEGVEVSCTGLETVFREHQVTDVDLLRIHVLGREYDALRSGESFFARGKIRTVAASVSQLNTEPGSMAAMLHRHGYQLRFREFRDEDVVTILKDQVEQALEQALPMFLQTAWAAVVTDIDGTVKEVGRKLLKDKSVPWQIRVRRSQALQRLGQIFIEEGTKAMAEGGSTKTMSSEVAKATLQEALMASVQSRSSSAS
;
A
#
# COMPACT_ATOMS: atom_id res chain seq x y z
N MET A 1 42.16 17.10 7.86
CA MET A 1 41.15 17.29 8.93
C MET A 1 40.06 16.28 8.72
N PRO A 2 39.83 15.31 9.62
CA PRO A 2 38.76 14.32 9.46
C PRO A 2 37.57 14.64 10.37
N TYR A 3 36.35 14.53 9.85
CA TYR A 3 35.10 14.38 10.63
C TYR A 3 34.55 12.99 10.24
N THR A 4 34.70 11.98 11.10
CA THR A 4 33.72 11.45 12.07
C THR A 4 32.38 11.03 11.46
N SER A 5 32.20 9.71 11.32
CA SER A 5 30.92 9.02 11.06
C SER A 5 30.15 8.81 12.38
N ILE A 6 28.82 8.80 12.32
CA ILE A 6 27.95 8.40 13.42
C ILE A 6 27.14 7.16 13.00
N ASP A 7 27.17 6.15 13.86
CA ASP A 7 26.57 4.82 13.76
C ASP A 7 25.28 4.77 14.63
N PHE A 8 24.21 4.14 14.15
CA PHE A 8 22.94 3.97 14.87
C PHE A 8 22.64 2.48 15.06
N ASN A 9 23.15 1.91 16.15
CA ASN A 9 22.85 0.57 16.63
C ASN A 9 22.39 0.59 18.11
N VAL A 10 21.28 1.27 18.41
CA VAL A 10 20.58 1.11 19.69
C VAL A 10 19.09 1.37 19.49
N LEU A 11 18.28 0.31 19.39
CA LEU A 11 16.86 0.27 19.81
C LEU A 11 16.26 -1.15 19.58
N ARG A 12 16.84 -2.15 20.29
CA ARG A 12 16.34 -3.54 20.32
C ARG A 12 16.04 -4.00 21.75
N ALA A 13 15.25 -3.23 22.50
CA ALA A 13 14.78 -3.65 23.83
C ALA A 13 13.55 -2.83 24.27
N ALA A 14 12.35 -3.18 23.80
CA ALA A 14 11.09 -2.72 24.40
C ALA A 14 9.88 -3.56 23.91
N ASN A 15 10.00 -4.89 23.84
CA ASN A 15 8.88 -5.74 23.42
C ASN A 15 8.64 -6.91 24.37
N GLU A 16 8.50 -6.62 25.66
CA GLU A 16 7.97 -7.54 26.65
C GLU A 16 6.95 -6.80 27.54
N MET A 17 5.82 -7.48 27.81
CA MET A 17 4.70 -7.13 28.71
C MET A 17 3.47 -6.41 28.10
N ASN A 18 2.39 -7.15 27.79
CA ASN A 18 1.27 -7.33 28.73
C ASN A 18 0.08 -8.12 28.15
N THR A 19 -0.41 -9.06 28.94
CA THR A 19 -1.53 -9.99 28.69
C THR A 19 -2.81 -9.54 29.39
N TRP A 20 -3.94 -9.37 28.69
CA TRP A 20 -5.29 -9.37 29.28
C TRP A 20 -6.28 -10.08 28.35
N SER A 21 -6.87 -11.20 28.80
CA SER A 21 -7.87 -11.98 28.08
C SER A 21 -9.26 -11.81 28.70
N VAL A 22 -10.27 -11.43 27.91
CA VAL A 22 -11.69 -11.43 28.33
C VAL A 22 -12.39 -12.67 27.75
N CYS A 23 -13.18 -13.34 28.58
CA CYS A 23 -13.80 -14.64 28.30
C CYS A 23 -15.01 -14.52 27.33
N PRO A 24 -15.07 -15.31 26.23
CA PRO A 24 -16.14 -15.28 25.22
C PRO A 24 -17.57 -15.55 25.73
N ALA A 25 -17.73 -16.13 26.93
CA ALA A 25 -19.03 -16.42 27.52
C ALA A 25 -19.80 -15.15 27.96
N ALA A 26 -19.10 -14.07 28.36
CA ALA A 26 -19.71 -12.83 28.81
C ALA A 26 -20.31 -12.02 27.65
N PHE A 27 -19.61 -11.97 26.51
CA PHE A 27 -20.09 -11.33 25.28
C PHE A 27 -21.36 -11.99 24.74
N ARG A 28 -21.45 -13.32 24.88
CA ARG A 28 -22.60 -14.12 24.44
C ARG A 28 -23.89 -13.83 25.22
N SER A 29 -23.79 -13.48 26.50
CA SER A 29 -24.97 -13.19 27.33
C SER A 29 -25.50 -11.77 27.09
N ILE A 30 -24.63 -10.80 26.82
CA ILE A 30 -25.04 -9.38 26.74
C ILE A 30 -25.77 -9.06 25.43
N VAL A 31 -25.28 -9.58 24.29
CA VAL A 31 -25.82 -9.21 22.97
C VAL A 31 -27.20 -9.85 22.72
N PHE A 32 -27.36 -11.13 23.05
CA PHE A 32 -28.58 -11.89 22.69
C PHE A 32 -29.74 -11.69 23.68
N SER A 33 -29.45 -11.46 24.97
CA SER A 33 -30.50 -11.15 25.95
C SER A 33 -31.15 -9.80 25.70
N ARG A 34 -30.43 -8.87 25.05
CA ARG A 34 -30.89 -7.50 24.83
C ARG A 34 -31.59 -7.32 23.48
N LEU A 35 -31.18 -8.08 22.45
CA LEU A 35 -31.93 -8.22 21.20
C LEU A 35 -33.33 -8.84 21.42
N ALA A 36 -33.44 -9.82 22.31
CA ALA A 36 -34.73 -10.39 22.70
C ALA A 36 -35.64 -9.36 23.40
N HIS A 37 -35.05 -8.48 24.22
CA HIS A 37 -35.79 -7.42 24.93
C HIS A 37 -36.31 -6.32 23.99
N GLU A 38 -35.58 -5.95 22.94
CA GLU A 38 -36.02 -4.94 21.98
C GLU A 38 -37.11 -5.45 21.00
N VAL A 39 -37.13 -6.76 20.71
CA VAL A 39 -38.22 -7.39 19.95
C VAL A 39 -39.52 -7.43 20.74
N ASP A 40 -39.43 -7.54 22.07
CA ASP A 40 -40.58 -7.44 22.96
C ASP A 40 -41.15 -6.01 23.05
N GLN A 41 -40.33 -4.99 22.74
CA GLN A 41 -40.73 -3.56 22.77
C GLN A 41 -41.30 -3.05 21.45
N LEU A 42 -41.16 -3.79 20.36
CA LEU A 42 -41.88 -3.51 19.13
C LEU A 42 -43.31 -4.07 19.29
N GLU A 43 -44.34 -3.31 18.90
CA GLU A 43 -45.72 -3.80 18.76
C GLU A 43 -46.02 -4.22 17.30
N PRO A 44 -45.42 -5.30 16.75
CA PRO A 44 -45.92 -5.85 15.50
C PRO A 44 -47.16 -6.70 15.78
N ASP A 45 -48.00 -6.87 14.76
CA ASP A 45 -49.02 -7.90 14.80
C ASP A 45 -48.39 -9.30 15.02
N ALA A 46 -49.21 -10.28 15.38
CA ALA A 46 -48.75 -11.63 15.69
C ALA A 46 -48.03 -12.34 14.52
N ALA A 47 -48.12 -11.81 13.30
CA ALA A 47 -47.39 -12.31 12.14
C ALA A 47 -45.99 -11.69 12.07
N GLY A 48 -45.86 -10.38 12.28
CA GLY A 48 -44.58 -9.68 12.33
C GLY A 48 -43.68 -10.14 13.48
N ARG A 49 -44.24 -10.44 14.67
CA ARG A 49 -43.46 -10.99 15.79
C ARG A 49 -42.85 -12.36 15.45
N ARG A 50 -43.65 -13.25 14.83
CA ARG A 50 -43.19 -14.59 14.44
C ARG A 50 -42.11 -14.55 13.36
N GLN A 51 -42.23 -13.62 12.42
CA GLN A 51 -41.21 -13.42 11.39
C GLN A 51 -39.90 -12.89 11.99
N ALA A 52 -39.98 -11.89 12.88
CA ALA A 52 -38.80 -11.34 13.56
C ALA A 52 -38.09 -12.40 14.44
N GLU A 53 -38.84 -13.21 15.19
CA GLU A 53 -38.29 -14.32 15.99
C GLU A 53 -37.62 -15.38 15.11
N HIS A 54 -38.21 -15.69 13.95
CA HIS A 54 -37.62 -16.61 12.98
C HIS A 54 -36.31 -16.07 12.42
N ASP A 55 -36.28 -14.81 11.99
CA ASP A 55 -35.12 -14.18 11.38
C ASP A 55 -33.95 -14.03 12.36
N ILE A 56 -34.26 -13.77 13.63
CA ILE A 56 -33.27 -13.77 14.71
C ILE A 56 -32.67 -15.17 14.93
N LYS A 57 -33.49 -16.22 14.94
CA LYS A 57 -32.99 -17.60 15.07
C LYS A 57 -32.14 -18.03 13.87
N VAL A 58 -32.50 -17.60 12.66
CA VAL A 58 -31.72 -17.84 11.45
C VAL A 58 -30.38 -17.09 11.48
N ALA A 59 -30.37 -15.84 11.94
CA ALA A 59 -29.15 -15.06 12.12
C ALA A 59 -28.25 -15.66 13.22
N GLU A 60 -28.83 -16.12 14.34
CA GLU A 60 -28.10 -16.79 15.43
C GLU A 60 -27.42 -18.08 14.94
N HIS A 61 -28.14 -18.90 14.17
CA HIS A 61 -27.59 -20.12 13.60
C HIS A 61 -26.46 -19.84 12.61
N ALA A 62 -26.63 -18.86 11.71
CA ALA A 62 -25.62 -18.48 10.73
C ALA A 62 -24.34 -17.93 11.40
N ALA A 63 -24.49 -17.09 12.43
CA ALA A 63 -23.38 -16.57 13.21
C ALA A 63 -22.64 -17.69 13.96
N ARG A 64 -23.37 -18.64 14.55
CA ARG A 64 -22.80 -19.79 15.27
C ARG A 64 -21.96 -20.67 14.35
N GLU A 65 -22.44 -20.90 13.13
CA GLU A 65 -21.73 -21.73 12.15
C GLU A 65 -20.46 -21.04 11.63
N PHE A 66 -20.53 -19.73 11.37
CA PHE A 66 -19.41 -18.91 10.94
C PHE A 66 -18.27 -18.86 11.98
N VAL A 67 -18.62 -18.63 13.25
CA VAL A 67 -17.66 -18.61 14.36
C VAL A 67 -17.00 -19.98 14.54
N THR A 68 -17.79 -21.06 14.53
CA THR A 68 -17.29 -22.42 14.75
C THR A 68 -16.33 -22.87 13.64
N ARG A 69 -16.60 -22.51 12.37
CA ARG A 69 -15.75 -22.89 11.23
C ARG A 69 -14.40 -22.19 11.19
N ASN A 70 -14.30 -20.99 11.76
CA ASN A 70 -13.11 -20.17 11.61
C ASN A 70 -12.28 -20.04 12.90
N ILE A 71 -12.81 -20.43 14.06
CA ILE A 71 -12.12 -20.33 15.37
C ILE A 71 -10.75 -21.03 15.39
N SER A 72 -10.61 -22.15 14.70
CA SER A 72 -9.35 -22.90 14.64
C SER A 72 -8.28 -22.22 13.79
N ARG A 73 -8.68 -21.45 12.76
CA ARG A 73 -7.77 -20.62 11.96
C ARG A 73 -7.33 -19.37 12.72
N TYR A 74 -8.22 -18.82 13.56
CA TYR A 74 -7.95 -17.64 14.36
C TYR A 74 -7.01 -17.92 15.55
N LEU A 75 -7.12 -19.09 16.20
CA LEU A 75 -6.19 -19.45 17.29
C LEU A 75 -4.76 -19.70 16.82
N ALA A 76 -4.55 -19.95 15.52
CA ALA A 76 -3.24 -20.17 14.92
C ALA A 76 -2.52 -18.86 14.53
N SER A 77 -3.22 -17.73 14.39
CA SER A 77 -2.62 -16.48 13.88
C SER A 77 -2.01 -15.58 14.95
N GLY A 78 -2.21 -15.86 16.24
CA GLY A 78 -1.54 -15.13 17.35
C GLY A 78 -1.88 -13.63 17.48
N THR A 79 -2.81 -13.10 16.68
CA THR A 79 -3.12 -11.66 16.64
C THR A 79 -4.29 -11.30 17.56
N SER A 80 -4.09 -10.36 18.48
CA SER A 80 -5.15 -9.76 19.28
C SER A 80 -5.91 -8.69 18.46
N PHE A 81 -6.96 -9.10 17.75
CA PHE A 81 -7.86 -8.16 17.06
C PHE A 81 -9.23 -8.03 17.76
N ALA A 82 -9.76 -6.81 17.75
CA ALA A 82 -10.95 -6.41 18.49
C ALA A 82 -12.26 -6.95 17.87
N PRO A 83 -13.34 -7.12 18.67
CA PRO A 83 -14.64 -7.66 18.25
C PRO A 83 -15.32 -6.95 17.05
N TRP A 84 -14.91 -5.73 16.70
CA TRP A 84 -15.59 -4.86 15.74
C TRP A 84 -15.30 -5.18 14.27
N PHE A 85 -14.13 -5.75 13.96
CA PHE A 85 -13.81 -6.27 12.62
C PHE A 85 -14.80 -7.38 12.20
N HIS A 86 -15.24 -8.17 13.18
CA HIS A 86 -16.23 -9.23 12.97
C HIS A 86 -17.65 -8.70 12.79
N LEU A 87 -17.96 -7.52 13.34
CA LEU A 87 -19.24 -6.86 13.07
C LEU A 87 -19.33 -6.42 11.61
N GLY A 88 -18.26 -5.85 11.04
CA GLY A 88 -18.18 -5.48 9.62
C GLY A 88 -18.30 -6.67 8.65
N LEU A 89 -17.69 -7.81 8.99
CA LEU A 89 -17.85 -9.05 8.21
C LEU A 89 -19.24 -9.66 8.34
N LEU A 90 -19.85 -9.58 9.53
CA LEU A 90 -21.25 -9.98 9.74
C LEU A 90 -22.21 -9.09 8.93
N PHE A 91 -21.94 -7.78 8.82
CA PHE A 91 -22.70 -6.86 7.98
C PHE A 91 -22.65 -7.27 6.51
N ARG A 92 -21.47 -7.51 5.94
CA ARG A 92 -21.36 -7.95 4.54
C ARG A 92 -22.03 -9.30 4.29
N ALA A 93 -21.96 -10.21 5.26
CA ALA A 93 -22.63 -11.51 5.17
C ALA A 93 -24.16 -11.40 5.26
N LEU A 94 -24.69 -10.44 6.02
CA LEU A 94 -26.13 -10.17 6.11
C LEU A 94 -26.63 -9.44 4.85
N GLU A 95 -25.86 -8.49 4.32
CA GLU A 95 -26.16 -7.78 3.05
C GLU A 95 -26.20 -8.73 1.85
N ALA A 96 -25.26 -9.69 1.79
CA ALA A 96 -25.24 -10.71 0.74
C ALA A 96 -26.41 -11.71 0.84
N LYS A 97 -27.00 -11.86 2.03
CA LYS A 97 -28.03 -12.87 2.31
C LYS A 97 -29.46 -12.32 2.30
N PHE A 98 -29.63 -11.01 2.47
CA PHE A 98 -30.92 -10.31 2.52
C PHE A 98 -30.93 -9.03 1.66
N PRO A 99 -30.82 -9.15 0.32
CA PRO A 99 -30.68 -8.01 -0.60
C PRO A 99 -31.91 -7.07 -0.60
N GLU A 100 -33.09 -7.54 -0.20
CA GLU A 100 -34.30 -6.74 -0.04
C GLU A 100 -34.20 -5.59 1.00
N LEU A 101 -33.13 -5.55 1.80
CA LEU A 101 -32.84 -4.44 2.72
C LEU A 101 -32.14 -3.25 2.05
N LEU A 102 -31.61 -3.40 0.83
CA LEU A 102 -30.87 -2.38 0.07
C LEU A 102 -31.64 -1.06 -0.20
N PRO A 103 -32.96 -1.04 -0.46
CA PRO A 103 -33.67 0.22 -0.69
C PRO A 103 -33.85 1.09 0.56
N LYS A 104 -33.66 0.51 1.77
CA LYS A 104 -33.80 1.22 3.05
C LYS A 104 -32.45 1.61 3.66
N ARG A 105 -31.36 1.54 2.87
CA ARG A 105 -29.96 1.73 3.28
C ARG A 105 -29.72 3.02 4.06
N SER A 106 -30.33 4.14 3.67
CA SER A 106 -30.15 5.43 4.37
C SER A 106 -30.86 5.47 5.73
N VAL A 107 -32.04 4.87 5.84
CA VAL A 107 -32.86 4.84 7.06
C VAL A 107 -32.28 3.85 8.08
N VAL A 108 -31.91 2.65 7.62
CA VAL A 108 -31.25 1.63 8.46
C VAL A 108 -29.88 2.12 8.90
N SER A 109 -29.07 2.69 7.99
CA SER A 109 -27.77 3.26 8.35
C SER A 109 -27.88 4.47 9.28
N SER A 110 -28.92 5.30 9.19
CA SER A 110 -29.07 6.48 10.06
C SER A 110 -29.62 6.10 11.44
N ALA A 111 -30.59 5.19 11.50
CA ALA A 111 -31.12 4.67 12.76
C ALA A 111 -30.05 3.85 13.51
N LEU A 112 -29.23 3.06 12.81
CA LEU A 112 -28.10 2.36 13.42
C LEU A 112 -26.97 3.30 13.83
N ARG A 113 -26.59 4.31 13.02
CA ARG A 113 -25.59 5.31 13.44
C ARG A 113 -26.05 6.09 14.67
N ALA A 114 -27.34 6.43 14.76
CA ALA A 114 -27.93 7.07 15.93
C ALA A 114 -28.00 6.12 17.14
N SER A 115 -28.24 4.82 16.94
CA SER A 115 -28.21 3.82 18.01
C SER A 115 -26.78 3.54 18.51
N LEU A 116 -25.82 3.44 17.59
CA LEU A 116 -24.39 3.24 17.87
C LEU A 116 -23.78 4.46 18.57
N ALA A 117 -24.13 5.68 18.15
CA ALA A 117 -23.74 6.91 18.84
C ALA A 117 -24.31 6.98 20.27
N ARG A 118 -25.56 6.53 20.48
CA ARG A 118 -26.19 6.45 21.81
C ARG A 118 -25.58 5.35 22.69
N HIS A 119 -25.19 4.21 22.12
CA HIS A 119 -24.50 3.14 22.84
C HIS A 119 -23.07 3.51 23.22
N LEU A 120 -22.32 4.16 22.31
CA LEU A 120 -20.98 4.67 22.60
C LEU A 120 -21.03 5.72 23.72
N ALA A 121 -22.01 6.63 23.71
CA ALA A 121 -22.21 7.58 24.80
C ALA A 121 -22.57 6.89 26.14
N SER A 122 -23.38 5.83 26.12
CA SER A 122 -23.79 5.07 27.32
C SER A 122 -22.65 4.23 27.92
N ASP A 123 -21.84 3.57 27.10
CA ASP A 123 -20.71 2.75 27.55
C ASP A 123 -19.53 3.61 28.04
N LEU A 124 -19.39 4.83 27.51
CA LEU A 124 -18.45 5.84 27.99
C LEU A 124 -18.86 6.47 29.33
N ALA A 125 -20.16 6.45 29.66
CA ALA A 125 -20.71 6.92 30.93
C ALA A 125 -20.65 5.85 32.06
N GLY A 126 -20.54 4.56 31.72
CA GLY A 126 -20.55 3.44 32.67
C GLY A 126 -19.22 3.12 33.37
N ALA A 127 -18.11 3.70 32.92
CA ALA A 127 -16.80 3.52 33.55
C ALA A 127 -16.53 4.61 34.60
N GLY A 128 -16.94 4.36 35.84
CA GLY A 128 -16.43 4.98 37.07
C GLY A 128 -16.18 6.48 37.05
N GLY A 129 -17.16 7.24 37.58
CA GLY A 129 -17.07 8.60 38.11
C GLY A 129 -16.05 9.53 37.44
N TRP A 130 -16.53 10.38 36.54
CA TRP A 130 -16.06 11.74 36.14
C TRP A 130 -16.89 12.17 34.91
N ALA A 131 -18.22 12.17 35.03
CA ALA A 131 -19.14 12.12 33.88
C ALA A 131 -19.39 13.47 33.19
N SER A 132 -19.34 14.61 33.88
CA SER A 132 -19.81 15.88 33.30
C SER A 132 -18.80 16.57 32.36
N SER A 133 -17.49 16.34 32.51
CA SER A 133 -16.45 17.01 31.71
C SER A 133 -15.99 16.22 30.47
N ARG A 134 -16.36 14.94 30.39
CA ARG A 134 -16.03 14.04 29.28
C ARG A 134 -17.00 14.17 28.09
N GLU A 135 -18.29 14.42 28.37
CA GLU A 135 -19.28 14.72 27.33
C GLU A 135 -18.95 16.02 26.58
N GLU A 136 -18.50 17.06 27.28
CA GLU A 136 -18.14 18.33 26.63
C GLU A 136 -16.91 18.22 25.71
N SER A 137 -15.90 17.44 26.08
CA SER A 137 -14.68 17.24 25.27
C SER A 137 -14.94 16.35 24.04
N GLN A 138 -15.75 15.29 24.20
CA GLN A 138 -16.22 14.49 23.08
C GLN A 138 -17.08 15.32 22.11
N SER A 139 -17.97 16.16 22.63
CA SER A 139 -18.79 17.05 21.79
C SER A 139 -17.97 18.06 20.99
N SER A 140 -16.81 18.51 21.50
CA SER A 140 -15.95 19.49 20.83
C SER A 140 -15.15 18.82 19.70
N LEU A 141 -14.57 17.63 19.95
CA LEU A 141 -13.86 16.88 18.92
C LEU A 141 -14.80 16.40 17.80
N GLU A 142 -16.00 15.90 18.12
CA GLU A 142 -16.98 15.50 17.10
C GLU A 142 -17.43 16.67 16.24
N ARG A 143 -17.66 17.85 16.85
CA ARG A 143 -17.95 19.08 16.11
C ARG A 143 -16.77 19.48 15.22
N ALA A 144 -15.54 19.34 15.71
CA ALA A 144 -14.34 19.60 14.93
C ALA A 144 -14.26 18.69 13.70
N ILE A 145 -14.36 17.37 13.90
CA ILE A 145 -14.33 16.36 12.83
C ILE A 145 -15.44 16.62 11.82
N ARG A 146 -16.67 16.90 12.27
CA ARG A 146 -17.79 17.19 11.38
C ARG A 146 -17.56 18.43 10.53
N ARG A 147 -17.08 19.53 11.12
CA ARG A 147 -16.79 20.78 10.40
C ARG A 147 -15.66 20.62 9.39
N LEU A 148 -14.63 19.89 9.78
CA LEU A 148 -13.52 19.55 8.90
C LEU A 148 -14.00 18.62 7.76
N ALA A 149 -14.87 17.66 8.03
CA ALA A 149 -15.47 16.81 7.00
C ALA A 149 -16.38 17.60 6.04
N GLU A 150 -17.21 18.50 6.55
CA GLU A 150 -18.01 19.43 5.73
C GLU A 150 -17.12 20.33 4.86
N ALA A 151 -16.00 20.81 5.38
CA ALA A 151 -15.02 21.57 4.61
C ALA A 151 -14.38 20.71 3.50
N ASP A 152 -14.08 19.44 3.78
CA ASP A 152 -13.51 18.52 2.81
C ASP A 152 -14.55 18.12 1.75
N ASP A 153 -15.80 17.89 2.12
CA ASP A 153 -16.90 17.65 1.18
C ASP A 153 -17.09 18.85 0.25
N LEU A 154 -17.07 20.09 0.78
CA LEU A 154 -17.11 21.29 -0.07
C LEU A 154 -15.90 21.37 -1.01
N ARG A 155 -14.73 20.98 -0.52
CA ARG A 155 -13.50 20.93 -1.31
C ARG A 155 -13.58 19.89 -2.42
N VAL A 156 -14.15 18.71 -2.15
CA VAL A 156 -14.30 17.62 -3.10
C VAL A 156 -15.43 17.91 -4.09
N ASP A 157 -16.67 18.11 -3.62
CA ASP A 157 -17.86 18.25 -4.47
C ASP A 157 -17.82 19.48 -5.37
N LYS A 158 -17.26 20.60 -4.89
CA LYS A 158 -17.23 21.85 -5.67
C LYS A 158 -15.91 22.07 -6.41
N ALA A 159 -14.90 21.22 -6.22
CA ALA A 159 -13.73 21.16 -7.11
C ALA A 159 -13.94 20.23 -8.31
N TYR A 160 -15.03 19.46 -8.36
CA TYR A 160 -15.42 18.64 -9.52
C TYR A 160 -16.08 19.44 -10.68
N GLY A 161 -15.68 20.71 -10.86
CA GLY A 161 -15.72 21.32 -12.18
C GLY A 161 -14.36 21.06 -12.83
N ILE A 162 -14.33 20.37 -13.98
CA ILE A 162 -13.21 20.16 -14.93
C ILE A 162 -11.82 20.60 -14.39
N PRO A 163 -10.79 19.73 -14.36
CA PRO A 163 -9.42 20.15 -14.01
C PRO A 163 -9.01 21.39 -14.84
N GLY A 164 -9.08 22.59 -14.25
CA GLY A 164 -8.94 23.83 -15.03
C GLY A 164 -9.75 25.07 -14.64
N SER A 165 -10.73 25.05 -13.73
CA SER A 165 -11.34 26.32 -13.26
C SER A 165 -10.84 26.67 -11.86
N GLY A 166 -10.07 27.76 -11.75
CA GLY A 166 -9.45 28.32 -10.55
C GLY A 166 -10.09 27.88 -9.23
N GLY A 167 -9.25 27.42 -8.29
CA GLY A 167 -9.68 26.91 -6.99
C GLY A 167 -10.76 27.80 -6.38
N LEU A 168 -11.74 27.19 -5.70
CA LEU A 168 -12.87 27.83 -5.03
C LEU A 168 -12.67 29.35 -4.90
N MET A 169 -13.30 30.12 -5.78
CA MET A 169 -13.40 31.57 -5.68
C MET A 169 -14.84 31.89 -5.28
N GLY A 170 -15.01 32.88 -4.40
CA GLY A 170 -16.32 33.32 -3.93
C GLY A 170 -16.90 32.50 -2.76
N PRO A 171 -18.23 32.48 -2.58
CA PRO A 171 -18.87 32.09 -1.33
C PRO A 171 -18.56 30.68 -0.83
N ALA A 172 -18.26 29.76 -1.74
CA ALA A 172 -17.92 28.38 -1.38
C ALA A 172 -16.51 28.26 -0.77
N ARG A 173 -15.56 29.11 -1.16
CA ARG A 173 -14.23 29.21 -0.52
C ARG A 173 -14.35 29.80 0.87
N GLU A 174 -15.09 30.89 0.97
CA GLU A 174 -15.33 31.56 2.25
C GLU A 174 -16.07 30.65 3.23
N GLU A 175 -17.00 29.82 2.76
CA GLU A 175 -17.65 28.79 3.58
C GLU A 175 -16.66 27.71 4.00
N MET A 176 -15.83 27.19 3.08
CA MET A 176 -14.81 26.20 3.41
C MET A 176 -13.80 26.76 4.42
N ASP A 177 -13.28 27.97 4.21
CA ASP A 177 -12.36 28.64 5.13
C ASP A 177 -13.01 28.90 6.49
N ARG A 178 -14.31 29.26 6.54
CA ARG A 178 -15.08 29.36 7.80
C ARG A 178 -15.22 28.01 8.51
N LEU A 179 -15.48 26.93 7.77
CA LEU A 179 -15.59 25.58 8.33
C LEU A 179 -14.23 25.06 8.82
N LEU A 180 -13.15 25.35 8.11
CA LEU A 180 -11.77 25.08 8.50
C LEU A 180 -11.40 25.80 9.80
N ASP A 181 -11.58 27.12 9.84
CA ASP A 181 -11.29 27.93 11.03
C ASP A 181 -12.15 27.48 12.22
N SER A 182 -13.44 27.21 12.01
CA SER A 182 -14.30 26.66 13.05
C SER A 182 -13.84 25.28 13.51
N GLY A 183 -13.44 24.39 12.59
CA GLY A 183 -12.93 23.06 12.88
C GLY A 183 -11.64 23.09 13.68
N GLN A 184 -10.68 23.93 13.28
CA GLN A 184 -9.43 24.17 14.00
C GLN A 184 -9.66 24.75 15.39
N ARG A 185 -10.59 25.70 15.55
CA ARG A 185 -10.98 26.23 16.87
C ARG A 185 -11.56 25.14 17.77
N PHE A 186 -12.41 24.26 17.25
CA PHE A 186 -12.94 23.13 18.00
C PHE A 186 -11.88 22.08 18.35
N LEU A 187 -10.92 21.82 17.47
CA LEU A 187 -9.78 20.96 17.76
C LEU A 187 -8.87 21.53 18.85
N LEU A 188 -8.58 22.83 18.78
CA LEU A 188 -7.77 23.51 19.78
C LEU A 188 -8.49 23.54 21.14
N GLN A 189 -9.81 23.70 21.14
CA GLN A 189 -10.63 23.59 22.35
C GLN A 189 -10.60 22.17 22.92
N ALA A 190 -10.80 21.15 22.07
CA ALA A 190 -10.70 19.75 22.47
C ALA A 190 -9.31 19.45 23.06
N TYR A 191 -8.24 19.90 22.40
CA TYR A 191 -6.87 19.77 22.90
C TYR A 191 -6.66 20.45 24.25
N ARG A 192 -7.13 21.70 24.43
CA ARG A 192 -7.03 22.42 25.71
C ARG A 192 -7.78 21.71 26.83
N GLN A 193 -8.96 21.17 26.53
CA GLN A 193 -9.76 20.39 27.47
C GLN A 193 -9.06 19.09 27.84
N THR A 194 -8.52 18.34 26.86
CA THR A 194 -7.74 17.12 27.11
C THR A 194 -6.47 17.42 27.89
N LYS A 195 -5.76 18.50 27.57
CA LYS A 195 -4.55 18.96 28.29
C LYS A 195 -4.85 19.31 29.74
N ALA A 196 -5.95 20.03 30.00
CA ALA A 196 -6.35 20.39 31.36
C ALA A 196 -6.75 19.17 32.22
N GLN A 197 -7.06 18.03 31.57
CA GLN A 197 -7.50 16.81 32.21
C GLN A 197 -6.43 15.70 32.24
N ALA A 198 -5.27 15.91 31.60
CA ALA A 198 -4.22 14.90 31.52
C ALA A 198 -3.49 14.72 32.87
N PRO A 199 -3.24 13.48 33.33
CA PRO A 199 -2.45 13.23 34.53
C PRO A 199 -1.02 13.78 34.40
N VAL A 200 -0.48 14.31 35.50
CA VAL A 200 0.91 14.78 35.57
C VAL A 200 1.84 13.60 35.30
N GLY A 201 2.51 13.61 34.14
CA GLY A 201 3.48 12.58 33.72
C GLY A 201 3.19 11.91 32.38
N GLU A 202 1.98 12.02 31.83
CA GLU A 202 1.73 11.68 30.42
C GLU A 202 2.13 12.86 29.52
N THR A 203 2.88 12.60 28.45
CA THR A 203 3.31 13.66 27.53
C THR A 203 2.09 14.31 26.88
N GLU A 204 2.10 15.64 26.77
CA GLU A 204 0.95 16.50 26.39
C GLU A 204 0.24 16.07 25.09
N LEU A 205 0.94 15.37 24.20
CA LEU A 205 0.46 14.90 22.90
C LEU A 205 -0.21 13.51 22.96
N HIS A 206 0.16 12.66 23.93
CA HIS A 206 -0.24 11.25 23.96
C HIS A 206 -1.76 11.06 24.14
N GLY A 207 -2.41 11.88 24.97
CA GLY A 207 -3.85 11.81 25.23
C GLY A 207 -4.70 12.15 24.00
N LEU A 208 -4.33 13.19 23.25
CA LEU A 208 -5.04 13.60 22.02
C LEU A 208 -4.87 12.52 20.93
N PHE A 209 -3.64 12.06 20.66
CA PHE A 209 -3.40 11.06 19.61
C PHE A 209 -4.07 9.71 19.89
N LYS A 210 -4.18 9.30 21.16
CA LYS A 210 -4.88 8.08 21.56
C LYS A 210 -6.40 8.20 21.37
N MET A 211 -6.95 9.40 21.49
CA MET A 211 -8.35 9.72 21.19
C MET A 211 -8.62 9.74 19.67
N LEU A 212 -7.67 10.25 18.89
CA LEU A 212 -7.77 10.37 17.43
C LEU A 212 -7.50 9.07 16.68
N GLY A 213 -6.76 8.13 17.27
CA GLY A 213 -6.32 6.90 16.60
C GLY A 213 -7.21 5.68 16.79
N ARG A 214 -8.28 5.74 17.60
CA ARG A 214 -9.03 4.52 17.97
C ARG A 214 -10.18 4.14 17.04
N ASP A 215 -11.03 5.05 16.56
CA ASP A 215 -12.29 4.64 15.89
C ASP A 215 -12.88 5.65 14.85
N GLY A 216 -12.12 6.62 14.32
CA GLY A 216 -12.62 7.59 13.32
C GLY A 216 -11.76 7.66 12.04
N PRO A 217 -12.25 8.25 10.92
CA PRO A 217 -11.37 8.61 9.81
C PRO A 217 -10.21 9.39 10.41
N PRO A 218 -8.94 9.11 10.03
CA PRO A 218 -7.82 9.65 10.78
C PRO A 218 -7.97 11.15 10.75
N LEU A 219 -8.19 11.80 11.89
CA LEU A 219 -8.31 13.26 11.92
C LEU A 219 -7.07 13.88 11.25
N LEU A 220 -5.93 13.22 11.38
CA LEU A 220 -4.70 13.56 10.68
C LEU A 220 -4.83 13.47 9.16
N GLU A 221 -5.55 12.51 8.60
CA GLU A 221 -5.83 12.43 7.15
C GLU A 221 -6.82 13.52 6.71
N LEU A 222 -7.82 13.83 7.53
CA LEU A 222 -8.75 14.92 7.26
C LEU A 222 -8.03 16.27 7.34
N LEU A 223 -7.21 16.49 8.37
CA LEU A 223 -6.35 17.65 8.51
C LEU A 223 -5.32 17.72 7.39
N ASP A 224 -4.68 16.62 6.99
CA ASP A 224 -3.76 16.59 5.86
C ASP A 224 -4.46 16.97 4.55
N ARG A 225 -5.71 16.52 4.33
CA ARG A 225 -6.50 16.90 3.14
C ARG A 225 -6.92 18.36 3.16
N LEU A 226 -7.16 18.91 4.34
CA LEU A 226 -7.60 20.29 4.53
C LEU A 226 -6.43 21.30 4.58
N ASP A 227 -5.27 20.84 5.05
CA ASP A 227 -3.99 21.56 5.07
C ASP A 227 -3.19 21.31 3.77
N SER A 228 -3.67 20.42 2.90
CA SER A 228 -3.11 20.23 1.56
C SER A 228 -3.39 21.48 0.73
N GLN A 229 -2.48 22.45 0.79
CA GLN A 229 -2.41 23.44 -0.26
C GLN A 229 -2.15 22.68 -1.55
N VAL A 230 -3.03 22.92 -2.52
CA VAL A 230 -2.93 22.38 -3.88
C VAL A 230 -1.90 23.18 -4.68
N LEU A 231 -1.41 24.30 -4.13
CA LEU A 231 -0.42 25.16 -4.73
C LEU A 231 0.52 25.66 -3.63
N GLU A 232 1.79 25.28 -3.70
CA GLU A 232 2.80 25.71 -2.73
C GLU A 232 3.86 26.56 -3.44
N PRO A 233 4.20 27.75 -2.91
CA PRO A 233 5.38 28.45 -3.35
C PRO A 233 6.63 27.80 -2.78
N ILE A 234 7.60 27.55 -3.65
CA ILE A 234 8.92 27.06 -3.26
C ILE A 234 9.99 28.09 -3.58
N TYR A 235 11.13 27.96 -2.90
CA TYR A 235 12.29 28.80 -3.14
C TYR A 235 13.38 28.02 -3.88
N MET A 236 13.85 28.58 -5.00
CA MET A 236 14.91 27.96 -5.81
C MET A 236 16.13 28.91 -5.90
N PRO A 237 16.89 29.09 -4.81
CA PRO A 237 17.94 30.12 -4.73
C PRO A 237 19.00 29.97 -5.81
N SER A 238 19.33 28.74 -6.18
CA SER A 238 20.37 28.42 -7.14
C SER A 238 19.88 28.45 -8.60
N SER A 239 18.61 28.79 -8.85
CA SER A 239 18.08 28.81 -10.22
C SER A 239 18.40 30.11 -10.94
N PRO A 240 19.09 30.07 -12.10
CA PRO A 240 19.29 31.26 -12.93
C PRO A 240 17.98 31.87 -13.45
N SER A 241 16.93 31.05 -13.65
CA SER A 241 15.62 31.51 -14.13
C SER A 241 14.71 32.03 -13.02
N PHE A 242 14.84 31.50 -11.80
CA PHE A 242 13.85 31.69 -10.74
C PHE A 242 14.44 32.17 -9.41
N GLY A 243 15.73 32.50 -9.33
CA GLY A 243 16.37 32.93 -8.07
C GLY A 243 15.74 34.15 -7.40
N GLN A 244 14.94 34.93 -8.14
CA GLN A 244 14.16 36.08 -7.64
C GLN A 244 12.64 35.93 -7.80
N VAL A 245 12.15 34.89 -8.47
CA VAL A 245 10.73 34.70 -8.78
C VAL A 245 10.20 33.53 -7.96
N GLN A 246 9.05 33.71 -7.32
CA GLN A 246 8.38 32.65 -6.58
C GLN A 246 7.95 31.55 -7.55
N PHE A 247 8.59 30.38 -7.47
CA PHE A 247 8.18 29.20 -8.24
C PHE A 247 7.03 28.51 -7.51
N ARG A 248 5.98 28.12 -8.23
CA ARG A 248 4.77 27.55 -7.61
C ARG A 248 4.54 26.12 -8.08
N VAL A 249 4.38 25.18 -7.16
CA VAL A 249 4.16 23.77 -7.48
C VAL A 249 2.73 23.39 -7.16
N HIS A 250 2.03 22.81 -8.13
CA HIS A 250 0.74 22.20 -7.86
C HIS A 250 0.92 20.82 -7.23
N LEU A 251 0.30 20.60 -6.07
CA LEU A 251 0.43 19.38 -5.29
C LEU A 251 -0.82 18.54 -5.33
N LEU A 252 -0.67 17.23 -5.11
CA LEU A 252 -1.81 16.35 -4.95
C LEU A 252 -2.54 16.62 -3.63
N PRO A 253 -3.88 16.61 -3.60
CA PRO A 253 -4.69 16.85 -2.40
C PRO A 253 -4.65 15.71 -1.38
N THR A 254 -3.87 14.65 -1.65
CA THR A 254 -3.76 13.43 -0.86
C THR A 254 -2.32 13.26 -0.36
N ARG A 255 -2.14 12.32 0.59
CA ARG A 255 -0.81 11.89 1.02
C ARG A 255 -0.06 11.34 -0.18
N ASN A 256 1.04 11.99 -0.50
CA ASN A 256 1.93 11.60 -1.57
C ASN A 256 3.35 11.95 -1.16
N VAL A 257 4.31 11.07 -1.42
CA VAL A 257 5.71 11.27 -0.99
C VAL A 257 6.25 12.59 -1.51
N GLU A 258 5.99 12.91 -2.77
CA GLU A 258 6.47 14.14 -3.41
C GLU A 258 5.70 15.36 -2.93
N SER A 259 4.36 15.30 -2.84
CA SER A 259 3.58 16.41 -2.27
C SER A 259 3.99 16.73 -0.83
N ASN A 260 4.21 15.70 -0.02
CA ASN A 260 4.59 15.85 1.38
C ASN A 260 6.01 16.42 1.50
N HIS A 261 6.93 16.01 0.63
CA HIS A 261 8.27 16.59 0.56
C HIS A 261 8.20 18.09 0.25
N VAL A 262 7.45 18.49 -0.79
CA VAL A 262 7.32 19.90 -1.15
C VAL A 262 6.69 20.73 -0.02
N ARG A 263 5.66 20.23 0.65
CA ARG A 263 5.04 20.93 1.80
C ARG A 263 5.99 21.06 2.99
N ALA A 264 6.77 20.02 3.26
CA ALA A 264 7.63 19.99 4.44
C ALA A 264 8.88 20.84 4.26
N PHE A 265 9.47 20.84 3.07
CA PHE A 265 10.80 21.40 2.82
C PHE A 265 10.77 22.63 1.90
N PHE A 266 9.63 22.95 1.29
CA PHE A 266 9.47 24.05 0.33
C PHE A 266 10.50 23.98 -0.80
N GLU A 267 10.82 22.76 -1.24
CA GLU A 267 11.79 22.46 -2.31
C GLU A 267 11.30 21.30 -3.20
N LEU A 268 11.87 21.19 -4.40
CA LEU A 268 11.58 20.09 -5.32
C LEU A 268 12.27 18.80 -4.86
N HIS A 269 11.51 17.71 -4.83
CA HIS A 269 12.05 16.38 -4.57
C HIS A 269 12.83 15.88 -5.80
N CYS A 270 14.15 15.93 -5.73
CA CYS A 270 14.99 15.33 -6.77
C CYS A 270 16.28 14.76 -6.19
N ASP A 271 16.67 13.61 -6.72
CA ASP A 271 17.89 12.90 -6.32
C ASP A 271 19.15 13.71 -6.67
N ALA A 272 20.13 13.68 -5.77
CA ALA A 272 21.37 14.44 -5.92
C ALA A 272 22.15 14.07 -7.18
N VAL A 273 22.18 12.77 -7.55
CA VAL A 273 22.89 12.31 -8.76
C VAL A 273 22.28 12.94 -10.01
N PHE A 274 20.95 13.07 -10.07
CA PHE A 274 20.32 13.73 -11.19
C PHE A 274 20.60 15.24 -11.22
N LYS A 275 20.66 15.91 -10.07
CA LYS A 275 21.03 17.33 -9.98
C LYS A 275 22.46 17.56 -10.49
N ASP A 276 23.40 16.67 -10.16
CA ASP A 276 24.77 16.73 -10.65
C ASP A 276 24.83 16.53 -12.18
N LEU A 277 24.05 15.60 -12.72
CA LEU A 277 23.97 15.42 -14.18
C LEU A 277 23.38 16.65 -14.88
N VAL A 278 22.38 17.31 -14.29
CA VAL A 278 21.84 18.58 -14.82
C VAL A 278 22.92 19.65 -14.88
N GLU A 279 23.76 19.75 -13.84
CA GLU A 279 24.89 20.68 -13.79
C GLU A 279 25.89 20.43 -14.94
N GLU A 280 26.23 19.17 -15.21
CA GLU A 280 27.12 18.79 -16.32
C GLU A 280 26.59 19.22 -17.69
N HIS A 281 25.26 19.42 -17.83
CA HIS A 281 24.61 19.81 -19.08
C HIS A 281 24.43 21.33 -19.26
N ARG A 282 24.92 22.16 -18.32
CA ARG A 282 24.81 23.63 -18.43
C ARG A 282 25.46 24.23 -19.67
N HIS A 283 26.43 23.53 -20.26
CA HIS A 283 27.13 23.98 -21.47
C HIS A 283 26.46 23.53 -22.78
N VAL A 284 25.44 22.68 -22.72
CA VAL A 284 24.72 22.22 -23.90
C VAL A 284 23.76 23.32 -24.35
N GLU A 285 23.81 23.66 -25.64
CA GLU A 285 22.88 24.64 -26.20
C GLU A 285 21.51 23.98 -26.40
N ARG A 286 20.50 24.48 -25.66
CA ARG A 286 19.09 24.04 -25.76
C ARG A 286 18.89 22.53 -25.58
N PRO A 287 19.33 21.93 -24.46
CA PRO A 287 19.28 20.49 -24.30
C PRO A 287 17.85 19.96 -24.31
N MET A 288 17.65 18.79 -24.91
CA MET A 288 16.40 18.03 -24.87
C MET A 288 16.39 17.09 -23.66
N LEU A 289 15.51 17.38 -22.70
CA LEU A 289 15.36 16.66 -21.45
C LEU A 289 14.15 15.74 -21.54
N VAL A 290 14.28 14.48 -21.16
CA VAL A 290 13.15 13.55 -21.11
C VAL A 290 13.10 12.91 -19.73
N GLU A 291 11.91 12.83 -19.15
CA GLU A 291 11.70 12.12 -17.91
C GLU A 291 10.49 11.19 -18.00
N ILE A 292 10.70 9.92 -17.64
CA ILE A 292 9.69 8.86 -17.63
C ILE A 292 9.41 8.47 -16.18
N GLY A 293 8.15 8.52 -15.77
CA GLY A 293 7.75 8.42 -14.37
C GLY A 293 7.99 9.74 -13.63
N THR A 294 7.56 10.83 -14.24
CA THR A 294 7.78 12.20 -13.74
C THR A 294 7.11 12.49 -12.39
N HIS A 295 5.96 11.86 -12.12
CA HIS A 295 5.07 12.16 -11.02
C HIS A 295 4.73 13.68 -10.95
N LEU A 296 5.10 14.43 -9.90
CA LEU A 296 4.89 15.89 -9.83
C LEU A 296 6.02 16.69 -10.49
N GLY A 297 6.98 16.01 -11.10
CA GLY A 297 8.03 16.60 -11.92
C GLY A 297 9.17 17.22 -11.13
N GLY A 298 9.42 16.83 -9.87
CA GLY A 298 10.47 17.42 -9.05
C GLY A 298 11.85 17.47 -9.75
N CYS A 299 12.23 16.43 -10.47
CA CYS A 299 13.48 16.40 -11.22
C CYS A 299 13.45 17.20 -12.54
N ILE A 300 12.44 17.01 -13.40
CA ILE A 300 12.36 17.75 -14.67
C ILE A 300 12.21 19.26 -14.45
N LEU A 301 11.45 19.68 -13.43
CA LEU A 301 11.28 21.08 -13.07
C LEU A 301 12.58 21.67 -12.53
N HIS A 302 13.34 20.90 -11.74
CA HIS A 302 14.69 21.30 -11.32
C HIS A 302 15.60 21.50 -12.54
N ALA A 303 15.60 20.56 -13.49
CA ALA A 303 16.41 20.65 -14.70
C ALA A 303 16.05 21.89 -15.54
N LEU A 304 14.75 22.13 -15.79
CA LEU A 304 14.27 23.31 -16.52
C LEU A 304 14.66 24.63 -15.84
N ALA A 305 14.62 24.66 -14.50
CA ALA A 305 15.02 25.82 -13.71
C ALA A 305 16.53 26.11 -13.77
N GLN A 306 17.35 25.08 -13.97
CA GLN A 306 18.80 25.19 -14.09
C GLN A 306 19.28 25.41 -15.54
N LEU A 307 18.47 25.02 -16.52
CA LEU A 307 18.79 25.06 -17.94
C LEU A 307 17.76 25.92 -18.70
N PRO A 308 17.88 27.26 -18.69
CA PRO A 308 16.85 28.17 -19.22
C PRO A 308 16.62 28.11 -20.73
N SER A 309 17.43 27.38 -21.49
CA SER A 309 17.30 27.23 -22.95
C SER A 309 16.76 25.85 -23.36
N SER A 310 16.64 24.92 -22.41
CA SER A 310 16.24 23.53 -22.63
C SER A 310 14.80 23.35 -23.09
N ARG A 311 14.50 22.22 -23.71
CA ARG A 311 13.13 21.72 -23.93
C ARG A 311 12.98 20.41 -23.16
N ALA A 312 11.77 20.10 -22.72
CA ALA A 312 11.50 18.95 -21.89
C ALA A 312 10.25 18.19 -22.31
N LEU A 313 10.31 16.87 -22.18
CA LEU A 313 9.19 15.95 -22.29
C LEU A 313 9.07 15.14 -20.98
N ALA A 314 7.98 15.37 -20.25
CA ALA A 314 7.61 14.64 -19.06
C ALA A 314 6.52 13.61 -19.39
N VAL A 315 6.74 12.35 -19.03
CA VAL A 315 5.80 11.26 -19.26
C VAL A 315 5.47 10.60 -17.95
N ASP A 316 4.19 10.54 -17.60
CA ASP A 316 3.73 9.82 -16.42
C ASP A 316 2.41 9.10 -16.70
N ALA A 317 2.18 8.00 -15.98
CA ALA A 317 0.96 7.20 -16.11
C ALA A 317 -0.15 7.67 -15.15
N TYR A 318 0.20 8.43 -14.11
CA TYR A 318 -0.73 8.84 -13.07
C TYR A 318 -1.37 10.19 -13.42
N GLY A 319 -2.52 10.14 -14.10
CA GLY A 319 -3.27 11.31 -14.57
C GLY A 319 -3.39 12.49 -13.58
N PRO A 320 -3.71 12.28 -12.29
CA PRO A 320 -3.71 13.36 -11.30
C PRO A 320 -2.37 14.12 -11.17
N ALA A 321 -1.25 13.40 -11.23
CA ALA A 321 0.09 14.00 -11.18
C ALA A 321 0.46 14.69 -12.51
N VAL A 322 0.10 14.10 -13.66
CA VAL A 322 0.22 14.74 -14.98
C VAL A 322 -0.51 16.08 -14.99
N ALA A 323 -1.77 16.10 -14.56
CA ALA A 323 -2.59 17.31 -14.53
C ALA A 323 -2.02 18.36 -13.57
N ALA A 324 -1.45 17.95 -12.43
CA ALA A 324 -0.76 18.86 -11.52
C ALA A 324 0.53 19.43 -12.12
N LEU A 325 1.32 18.61 -12.81
CA LEU A 325 2.54 19.05 -13.48
C LEU A 325 2.25 19.99 -14.67
N GLN A 326 1.19 19.75 -15.44
CA GLN A 326 0.74 20.66 -16.50
C GLN A 326 0.39 22.05 -15.95
N ARG A 327 -0.42 22.11 -14.88
CA ARG A 327 -0.75 23.38 -14.21
C ARG A 327 0.50 24.05 -13.62
N THR A 328 1.43 23.27 -13.09
CA THR A 328 2.73 23.77 -12.61
C THR A 328 3.52 24.40 -13.76
N ALA A 329 3.55 23.76 -14.93
CA ALA A 329 4.22 24.29 -16.11
C ALA A 329 3.59 25.62 -16.57
N GLU A 330 2.27 25.67 -16.70
CA GLU A 330 1.53 26.88 -17.09
C GLU A 330 1.75 28.03 -16.10
N GLN A 331 1.61 27.76 -14.80
CA GLN A 331 1.70 28.76 -13.73
C GLN A 331 3.08 29.41 -13.62
N ASN A 332 4.14 28.72 -14.06
CA ASN A 332 5.52 29.22 -14.06
C ASN A 332 6.02 29.63 -15.44
N GLY A 333 5.15 29.70 -16.46
CA GLY A 333 5.53 30.11 -17.81
C GLY A 333 6.47 29.12 -18.50
N LEU A 334 6.33 27.83 -18.22
CA LEU A 334 7.12 26.74 -18.80
C LEU A 334 6.36 25.96 -19.90
N ALA A 335 5.09 26.29 -20.17
CA ALA A 335 4.24 25.53 -21.08
C ALA A 335 4.76 25.48 -22.54
N ASP A 336 5.57 26.45 -22.95
CA ASP A 336 6.22 26.49 -24.27
C ASP A 336 7.43 25.55 -24.38
N ARG A 337 7.98 25.12 -23.24
CA ARG A 337 9.23 24.36 -23.16
C ARG A 337 9.09 23.01 -22.47
N LEU A 338 8.01 22.77 -21.73
CA LEU A 338 7.70 21.50 -21.08
C LEU A 338 6.42 20.90 -21.65
N THR A 339 6.56 19.80 -22.38
CA THR A 339 5.42 18.97 -22.78
C THR A 339 5.20 17.89 -21.73
N VAL A 340 3.98 17.77 -21.19
CA VAL A 340 3.62 16.77 -20.18
C VAL A 340 2.55 15.84 -20.75
N VAL A 341 2.81 14.54 -20.73
CA VAL A 341 1.99 13.55 -21.42
C VAL A 341 1.58 12.45 -20.45
N GLU A 342 0.29 12.15 -20.41
CA GLU A 342 -0.23 10.97 -19.74
C GLU A 342 -0.04 9.74 -20.62
N ARG A 343 0.98 8.94 -20.33
CA ARG A 343 1.23 7.67 -21.03
C ARG A 343 1.79 6.61 -20.10
N PHE A 344 1.38 5.40 -20.41
CA PHE A 344 1.94 4.19 -19.89
C PHE A 344 3.11 3.76 -20.79
N ILE A 345 4.29 3.52 -20.22
CA ILE A 345 5.46 3.05 -20.96
C ILE A 345 5.68 1.55 -20.74
N CYS A 346 5.70 0.78 -21.83
CA CYS A 346 5.89 -0.67 -21.85
C CYS A 346 6.88 -1.07 -22.96
N PRO A 347 7.42 -2.29 -22.93
CA PRO A 347 8.33 -2.80 -23.97
C PRO A 347 7.77 -2.71 -25.38
N ASP A 348 6.45 -2.80 -25.52
CA ASP A 348 5.73 -2.82 -26.77
C ASP A 348 4.32 -2.24 -26.65
N ASP A 349 3.74 -1.90 -27.79
CA ASP A 349 2.42 -1.28 -27.89
C ASP A 349 1.33 -2.34 -27.65
N ARG A 350 0.92 -2.49 -26.39
CA ARG A 350 -0.13 -3.42 -25.94
C ARG A 350 -1.10 -2.75 -24.98
N LYS A 351 -2.27 -3.38 -24.80
CA LYS A 351 -3.26 -2.97 -23.80
C LYS A 351 -3.08 -3.76 -22.52
N PHE A 352 -3.19 -3.08 -21.38
CA PHE A 352 -3.06 -3.68 -20.05
C PHE A 352 -4.30 -3.34 -19.22
N LYS A 353 -4.66 -4.20 -18.27
CA LYS A 353 -5.57 -3.82 -17.20
C LYS A 353 -4.72 -3.28 -16.06
N VAL A 354 -5.04 -2.06 -15.66
CA VAL A 354 -4.43 -1.45 -14.48
C VAL A 354 -5.38 -1.59 -13.32
N GLU A 355 -4.83 -2.08 -12.22
CA GLU A 355 -5.49 -2.10 -10.93
C GLU A 355 -4.81 -1.06 -10.04
N LEU A 356 -5.59 -0.09 -9.57
CA LEU A 356 -5.14 0.86 -8.56
C LEU A 356 -5.08 0.12 -7.22
N ASN A 357 -3.92 -0.42 -6.86
CA ASN A 357 -3.74 -1.02 -5.55
C ASN A 357 -3.19 0.01 -4.56
N ALA A 358 -3.56 -0.15 -3.30
CA ALA A 358 -2.96 0.62 -2.24
C ALA A 358 -1.51 0.14 -2.01
N THR A 359 -0.53 0.90 -2.51
CA THR A 359 0.87 0.84 -2.05
C THR A 359 0.95 1.34 -0.62
N GLY A 360 0.90 0.39 0.32
CA GLY A 360 0.86 0.68 1.75
C GLY A 360 -0.55 1.05 2.25
N PRO A 361 -0.71 1.40 3.53
CA PRO A 361 -2.02 1.61 4.14
C PRO A 361 -2.80 2.81 3.57
N THR A 362 -2.16 3.71 2.81
CA THR A 362 -2.78 4.99 2.43
C THR A 362 -2.45 5.55 1.05
N LEU A 363 -1.50 4.98 0.29
CA LEU A 363 -1.16 5.50 -1.05
C LEU A 363 -1.78 4.60 -2.11
N LEU A 364 -2.78 5.07 -2.85
CA LEU A 364 -3.21 4.38 -4.07
C LEU A 364 -2.21 4.71 -5.17
N GLN A 365 -1.42 3.73 -5.59
CA GLN A 365 -0.61 3.82 -6.80
C GLN A 365 -1.12 2.79 -7.81
N PRO A 366 -1.10 3.13 -9.11
CA PRO A 366 -1.35 2.13 -10.13
C PRO A 366 -0.34 1.00 -9.98
N THR A 367 -0.86 -0.21 -9.78
CA THR A 367 -0.09 -1.43 -9.87
C THR A 367 -0.52 -2.21 -11.10
N TRP A 368 0.35 -3.10 -11.52
CA TRP A 368 0.32 -3.66 -12.87
C TRP A 368 0.12 -5.15 -12.77
N ALA A 369 -0.94 -5.66 -13.39
CA ALA A 369 -1.05 -7.07 -13.73
C ALA A 369 -1.14 -7.16 -15.24
N GLU A 370 -0.23 -7.92 -15.86
CA GLU A 370 -0.35 -8.22 -17.28
C GLU A 370 -1.63 -9.05 -17.46
N VAL A 371 -2.47 -8.63 -18.41
CA VAL A 371 -3.63 -9.43 -18.77
C VAL A 371 -3.09 -10.56 -19.61
N ASP A 372 -2.99 -11.75 -19.02
CA ASP A 372 -2.69 -12.97 -19.76
C ASP A 372 -3.78 -13.15 -20.82
N SER A 373 -3.49 -12.69 -22.04
CA SER A 373 -4.39 -12.76 -23.19
C SER A 373 -4.67 -14.21 -23.60
N ALA A 374 -3.87 -15.16 -23.11
CA ALA A 374 -4.06 -16.60 -23.30
C ALA A 374 -4.95 -17.28 -22.24
N ALA A 375 -5.12 -16.68 -21.06
CA ALA A 375 -5.98 -17.23 -20.00
C ALA A 375 -7.41 -16.75 -20.26
N GLY A 376 -8.13 -17.49 -21.10
CA GLY A 376 -9.52 -17.19 -21.48
C GLY A 376 -10.35 -16.78 -20.27
N ALA A 377 -10.95 -15.59 -20.36
CA ALA A 377 -11.81 -14.92 -19.39
C ALA A 377 -12.30 -15.80 -18.23
N SER A 378 -11.46 -16.04 -17.24
CA SER A 378 -11.95 -16.56 -15.97
C SER A 378 -12.67 -15.38 -15.31
N GLU A 379 -14.00 -15.46 -15.21
CA GLU A 379 -14.82 -14.53 -14.44
C GLU A 379 -14.30 -14.50 -12.99
N GLY A 380 -13.36 -13.58 -12.72
CA GLY A 380 -12.79 -13.35 -11.41
C GLY A 380 -13.88 -12.81 -10.50
N ALA A 381 -14.18 -13.54 -9.42
CA ALA A 381 -15.32 -13.31 -8.54
C ALA A 381 -15.27 -12.02 -7.70
N ASP A 382 -14.28 -11.14 -7.88
CA ASP A 382 -14.07 -9.98 -6.98
C ASP A 382 -14.56 -8.63 -7.54
N GLY A 383 -15.16 -8.59 -8.73
CA GLY A 383 -15.93 -7.44 -9.21
C GLY A 383 -15.17 -6.11 -9.36
N SER A 384 -13.86 -6.06 -9.14
CA SER A 384 -13.04 -4.90 -9.48
C SER A 384 -12.80 -4.89 -10.98
N GLU A 385 -13.60 -4.12 -11.71
CA GLU A 385 -13.36 -3.82 -13.12
C GLU A 385 -12.03 -3.05 -13.24
N GLY A 386 -10.93 -3.78 -13.51
CA GLY A 386 -9.66 -3.17 -13.87
C GLY A 386 -9.83 -2.28 -15.10
N VAL A 387 -9.26 -1.07 -15.06
CA VAL A 387 -9.35 -0.11 -16.17
C VAL A 387 -8.38 -0.55 -17.26
N GLU A 388 -8.87 -0.77 -18.47
CA GLU A 388 -8.02 -1.04 -19.61
C GLU A 388 -7.30 0.27 -20.02
N VAL A 389 -5.98 0.25 -20.01
CA VAL A 389 -5.14 1.36 -20.45
C VAL A 389 -4.29 0.96 -21.64
N SER A 390 -4.09 1.89 -22.57
CA SER A 390 -3.14 1.71 -23.67
C SER A 390 -1.72 1.97 -23.14
N CYS A 391 -0.83 1.00 -23.34
CA CYS A 391 0.59 1.19 -23.11
C CYS A 391 1.32 1.38 -24.43
N THR A 392 2.41 2.15 -24.39
CA THR A 392 3.11 2.61 -25.58
C THR A 392 4.62 2.54 -25.35
N GLY A 393 5.37 2.10 -26.35
CA GLY A 393 6.83 2.10 -26.29
C GLY A 393 7.41 3.52 -26.30
N LEU A 394 8.57 3.68 -25.66
CA LEU A 394 9.26 4.97 -25.57
C LEU A 394 9.55 5.57 -26.96
N GLU A 395 9.88 4.73 -27.95
CA GLU A 395 10.10 5.19 -29.33
C GLU A 395 8.86 5.79 -29.99
N THR A 396 7.69 5.20 -29.73
CA THR A 396 6.42 5.72 -30.27
C THR A 396 6.14 7.09 -29.66
N VAL A 397 6.35 7.24 -28.34
CA VAL A 397 6.22 8.54 -27.66
C VAL A 397 7.21 9.56 -28.23
N PHE A 398 8.47 9.19 -28.45
CA PHE A 398 9.46 10.08 -29.06
C PHE A 398 9.05 10.53 -30.47
N ARG A 399 8.51 9.63 -31.28
CA ARG A 399 8.02 9.94 -32.63
C ARG A 399 6.82 10.88 -32.59
N GLU A 400 5.84 10.62 -31.73
CA GLU A 400 4.63 11.46 -31.55
C GLU A 400 5.01 12.89 -31.16
N HIS A 401 6.03 13.05 -30.32
CA HIS A 401 6.49 14.34 -29.80
C HIS A 401 7.71 14.91 -30.54
N GLN A 402 8.06 14.35 -31.70
CA GLN A 402 9.15 14.81 -32.57
C GLN A 402 10.51 14.92 -31.85
N VAL A 403 10.75 14.03 -30.88
CA VAL A 403 12.02 13.89 -30.18
C VAL A 403 12.96 13.07 -31.05
N THR A 404 14.03 13.70 -31.51
CA THR A 404 15.02 13.09 -32.43
C THR A 404 16.30 12.69 -31.72
N ASP A 405 16.69 13.48 -30.71
CA ASP A 405 17.87 13.30 -29.87
C ASP A 405 17.48 13.72 -28.44
N VAL A 406 18.08 13.07 -27.44
CA VAL A 406 17.85 13.30 -26.01
C VAL A 406 19.18 13.53 -25.32
N ASP A 407 19.38 14.71 -24.74
CA ASP A 407 20.61 15.02 -24.02
C ASP A 407 20.64 14.36 -22.64
N LEU A 408 19.51 14.40 -21.93
CA LEU A 408 19.38 13.82 -20.60
C LEU A 408 18.04 13.10 -20.45
N LEU A 409 18.10 11.78 -20.27
CA LEU A 409 16.94 10.91 -20.03
C LEU A 409 16.91 10.46 -18.57
N ARG A 410 15.81 10.72 -17.86
CA ARG A 410 15.53 10.15 -16.53
C ARG A 410 14.45 9.08 -16.61
N ILE A 411 14.62 7.97 -15.91
CA ILE A 411 13.62 6.90 -15.80
C ILE A 411 13.41 6.53 -14.34
N HIS A 412 12.19 6.66 -13.84
CA HIS A 412 11.79 6.24 -12.50
C HIS A 412 10.35 5.74 -12.48
N VAL A 413 10.15 4.47 -12.81
CA VAL A 413 8.82 3.87 -13.04
C VAL A 413 8.53 2.68 -12.11
N LEU A 414 8.89 2.83 -10.83
CA LEU A 414 8.53 1.90 -9.75
C LEU A 414 8.83 0.41 -10.05
N GLY A 415 10.03 0.12 -10.55
CA GLY A 415 10.47 -1.27 -10.79
C GLY A 415 10.29 -1.77 -12.23
N ARG A 416 9.83 -0.91 -13.15
CA ARG A 416 9.71 -1.20 -14.59
C ARG A 416 10.78 -0.49 -15.43
N GLU A 417 11.88 -0.06 -14.80
CA GLU A 417 12.85 0.80 -15.46
C GLU A 417 13.53 0.10 -16.65
N TYR A 418 13.78 -1.21 -16.54
CA TYR A 418 14.32 -2.00 -17.65
C TYR A 418 13.34 -2.10 -18.83
N ASP A 419 12.05 -2.30 -18.56
CA ASP A 419 11.02 -2.36 -19.61
C ASP A 419 10.91 -1.03 -20.36
N ALA A 420 10.97 0.09 -19.63
CA ALA A 420 10.99 1.43 -20.22
C ALA A 420 12.25 1.65 -21.08
N LEU A 421 13.43 1.26 -20.60
CA LEU A 421 14.68 1.31 -21.37
C LEU A 421 14.58 0.48 -22.66
N ARG A 422 14.17 -0.78 -22.54
CA ARG A 422 14.05 -1.71 -23.68
C ARG A 422 13.10 -1.19 -24.76
N SER A 423 12.02 -0.53 -24.36
CA SER A 423 11.06 0.06 -25.31
C SER A 423 11.62 1.23 -26.14
N GLY A 424 12.83 1.72 -25.77
CA GLY A 424 13.61 2.75 -26.45
C GLY A 424 14.88 2.24 -27.12
N GLU A 425 15.09 0.92 -27.23
CA GLU A 425 16.40 0.33 -27.54
C GLU A 425 17.03 0.86 -28.84
N SER A 426 16.25 1.17 -29.89
CA SER A 426 16.84 1.70 -31.12
C SER A 426 17.39 3.12 -30.97
N PHE A 427 16.92 3.91 -29.99
CA PHE A 427 17.50 5.22 -29.69
C PHE A 427 18.85 5.05 -29.00
N PHE A 428 18.99 4.11 -28.07
CA PHE A 428 20.28 3.78 -27.44
C PHE A 428 21.27 3.26 -28.48
N ALA A 429 20.86 2.29 -29.30
CA ALA A 429 21.72 1.68 -30.32
C ALA A 429 22.23 2.69 -31.37
N ARG A 430 21.44 3.74 -31.65
CA ARG A 430 21.80 4.82 -32.59
C ARG A 430 22.56 5.98 -31.93
N GLY A 431 22.85 5.91 -30.63
CA GLY A 431 23.49 6.99 -29.89
C GLY A 431 22.64 8.26 -29.80
N LYS A 432 21.31 8.12 -29.87
CA LYS A 432 20.35 9.24 -29.83
C LYS A 432 20.03 9.72 -28.42
N ILE A 433 20.48 8.99 -27.40
CA ILE A 433 20.36 9.39 -25.99
C ILE A 433 21.78 9.59 -25.46
N ARG A 434 22.13 10.78 -24.99
CA ARG A 434 23.50 11.08 -24.57
C ARG A 434 23.78 10.64 -23.14
N THR A 435 22.88 11.01 -22.22
CA THR A 435 23.03 10.74 -20.78
C THR A 435 21.75 10.11 -20.24
N VAL A 436 21.90 9.11 -19.35
CA VAL A 436 20.79 8.36 -18.76
C VAL A 436 20.93 8.33 -17.25
N ALA A 437 19.86 8.66 -16.55
CA ALA A 437 19.70 8.48 -15.11
C ALA A 437 18.50 7.55 -14.86
N ALA A 438 18.75 6.33 -14.43
CA ALA A 438 17.69 5.37 -14.14
C ALA A 438 17.68 5.01 -12.65
N SER A 439 16.48 5.02 -12.05
CA SER A 439 16.29 4.49 -10.70
C SER A 439 16.46 2.97 -10.71
N VAL A 440 17.19 2.43 -9.74
CA VAL A 440 17.39 0.99 -9.58
C VAL A 440 16.65 0.57 -8.31
N SER A 441 15.45 0.02 -8.47
CA SER A 441 14.68 -0.53 -7.36
C SER A 441 15.03 -2.00 -7.16
N GLN A 442 15.20 -2.42 -5.90
CA GLN A 442 15.46 -3.83 -5.56
C GLN A 442 14.26 -4.75 -5.82
N LEU A 443 13.06 -4.18 -5.97
CA LEU A 443 11.83 -4.97 -5.85
C LEU A 443 11.42 -5.70 -7.12
N ASN A 444 11.77 -5.20 -8.32
CA ASN A 444 11.27 -5.79 -9.59
C ASN A 444 12.18 -5.59 -10.81
N THR A 445 13.21 -4.75 -10.71
CA THR A 445 14.14 -4.54 -11.82
C THR A 445 15.33 -5.50 -11.67
N GLU A 446 15.85 -6.00 -12.79
CA GLU A 446 17.14 -6.70 -12.83
C GLU A 446 18.23 -5.64 -13.14
N PRO A 447 18.86 -5.01 -12.12
CA PRO A 447 19.92 -4.02 -12.34
C PRO A 447 21.00 -4.51 -13.30
N GLY A 448 21.34 -5.81 -13.23
CA GLY A 448 22.29 -6.44 -14.15
C GLY A 448 21.86 -6.37 -15.61
N SER A 449 20.57 -6.60 -15.90
CA SER A 449 20.02 -6.54 -17.26
C SER A 449 20.01 -5.09 -17.80
N MET A 450 19.67 -4.10 -16.96
CA MET A 450 19.80 -2.68 -17.33
C MET A 450 21.24 -2.29 -17.63
N ALA A 451 22.16 -2.65 -16.72
CA ALA A 451 23.58 -2.37 -16.87
C ALA A 451 24.16 -3.03 -18.13
N ALA A 452 23.85 -4.31 -18.37
CA ALA A 452 24.29 -5.03 -19.55
C ALA A 452 23.74 -4.44 -20.85
N MET A 453 22.47 -4.01 -20.87
CA MET A 453 21.88 -3.34 -22.03
C MET A 453 22.59 -2.02 -22.32
N LEU A 454 22.73 -1.14 -21.33
CA LEU A 454 23.40 0.16 -21.50
C LEU A 454 24.86 -0.02 -21.91
N HIS A 455 25.58 -0.95 -21.28
CA HIS A 455 26.97 -1.23 -21.64
C HIS A 455 27.12 -1.75 -23.08
N ARG A 456 26.21 -2.63 -23.54
CA ARG A 456 26.18 -3.14 -24.93
C ARG A 456 26.05 -2.01 -25.96
N HIS A 457 25.35 -0.93 -25.61
CA HIS A 457 25.17 0.25 -26.46
C HIS A 457 26.23 1.33 -26.24
N GLY A 458 27.33 1.01 -25.55
CA GLY A 458 28.51 1.88 -25.42
C GLY A 458 28.43 2.92 -24.30
N TYR A 459 27.48 2.80 -23.37
CA TYR A 459 27.39 3.73 -22.24
C TYR A 459 28.42 3.37 -21.15
N GLN A 460 29.02 4.41 -20.58
CA GLN A 460 29.77 4.30 -19.33
C GLN A 460 28.81 4.28 -18.16
N LEU A 461 28.99 3.33 -17.25
CA LEU A 461 28.10 3.16 -16.10
C LEU A 461 28.69 3.84 -14.88
N ARG A 462 27.84 4.54 -14.12
CA ARG A 462 28.20 5.10 -12.82
C ARG A 462 27.14 4.72 -11.81
N PHE A 463 27.55 4.14 -10.68
CA PHE A 463 26.68 3.84 -9.56
C PHE A 463 27.36 4.22 -8.27
N ARG A 464 26.90 5.32 -7.64
CA ARG A 464 27.58 5.95 -6.49
C ARG A 464 29.03 6.27 -6.85
N GLU A 465 29.99 5.70 -6.12
CA GLU A 465 31.43 5.91 -6.32
C GLU A 465 32.03 4.93 -7.36
N PHE A 466 31.26 3.96 -7.83
CA PHE A 466 31.72 2.89 -8.73
C PHE A 466 31.49 3.21 -10.20
N ARG A 467 32.34 2.65 -11.08
CA ARG A 467 32.30 2.88 -12.54
C ARG A 467 32.39 1.59 -13.34
N ASP A 468 31.71 1.55 -14.49
CA ASP A 468 31.82 0.53 -15.54
C ASP A 468 31.77 -0.92 -15.05
N GLU A 469 32.85 -1.69 -15.23
CA GLU A 469 32.92 -3.12 -14.87
C GLU A 469 32.67 -3.36 -13.39
N ASP A 470 33.08 -2.43 -12.52
CA ASP A 470 32.80 -2.50 -11.09
C ASP A 470 31.29 -2.42 -10.84
N VAL A 471 30.56 -1.62 -11.60
CA VAL A 471 29.10 -1.50 -11.46
C VAL A 471 28.41 -2.79 -11.86
N VAL A 472 28.78 -3.38 -13.01
CA VAL A 472 28.20 -4.65 -13.46
C VAL A 472 28.49 -5.77 -12.44
N THR A 473 29.73 -5.84 -11.96
CA THR A 473 30.15 -6.84 -10.98
C THR A 473 29.44 -6.66 -9.65
N ILE A 474 29.38 -5.44 -9.11
CA ILE A 474 28.69 -5.14 -7.85
C ILE A 474 27.20 -5.45 -7.93
N LEU A 475 26.54 -5.09 -9.03
CA LEU A 475 25.11 -5.37 -9.19
C LEU A 475 24.85 -6.87 -9.29
N LYS A 476 25.73 -7.62 -9.95
CA LYS A 476 25.66 -9.09 -10.01
C LYS A 476 25.91 -9.71 -8.63
N ASP A 477 26.96 -9.28 -7.94
CA ASP A 477 27.35 -9.77 -6.62
C ASP A 477 26.27 -9.47 -5.57
N GLN A 478 25.59 -8.33 -5.65
CA GLN A 478 24.48 -7.99 -4.76
C GLN A 478 23.28 -8.94 -4.95
N VAL A 479 22.96 -9.30 -6.19
CA VAL A 479 21.90 -10.27 -6.49
C VAL A 479 22.29 -11.66 -5.99
N GLU A 480 23.53 -12.08 -6.23
CA GLU A 480 24.04 -13.36 -5.73
C GLU A 480 24.03 -13.40 -4.20
N GLN A 481 24.52 -12.37 -3.51
CA GLN A 481 24.50 -12.28 -2.04
C GLN A 481 23.07 -12.25 -1.47
N ALA A 482 22.16 -11.49 -2.07
CA ALA A 482 20.76 -11.46 -1.64
C ALA A 482 20.10 -12.84 -1.80
N LEU A 483 20.39 -13.54 -2.90
CA LEU A 483 19.93 -14.91 -3.11
C LEU A 483 20.52 -15.87 -2.07
N GLU A 484 21.82 -15.78 -1.79
CA GLU A 484 22.48 -16.61 -0.78
C GLU A 484 21.92 -16.39 0.62
N GLN A 485 21.60 -15.14 0.98
CA GLN A 485 21.00 -14.77 2.27
C GLN A 485 19.53 -15.22 2.36
N ALA A 486 18.78 -15.16 1.25
CA ALA A 486 17.38 -15.55 1.22
C ALA A 486 17.17 -17.07 1.11
N LEU A 487 18.17 -17.81 0.60
CA LEU A 487 18.05 -19.24 0.33
C LEU A 487 17.66 -20.08 1.57
N PRO A 488 18.24 -19.88 2.79
CA PRO A 488 17.80 -20.59 3.98
C PRO A 488 16.32 -20.36 4.31
N MET A 489 15.83 -19.13 4.11
CA MET A 489 14.42 -18.78 4.34
C MET A 489 13.51 -19.46 3.33
N PHE A 490 13.89 -19.48 2.03
CA PHE A 490 13.15 -20.20 1.00
C PHE A 490 13.08 -21.70 1.29
N LEU A 491 14.20 -22.30 1.69
CA LEU A 491 14.29 -23.71 2.07
C LEU A 491 13.40 -24.04 3.26
N GLN A 492 13.43 -23.21 4.30
CA GLN A 492 12.59 -23.39 5.48
C GLN A 492 11.10 -23.24 5.13
N THR A 493 10.75 -22.29 4.27
CA THR A 493 9.37 -22.06 3.82
C THR A 493 8.87 -23.23 2.97
N ALA A 494 9.67 -23.71 2.03
CA ALA A 494 9.35 -24.88 1.20
C ALA A 494 9.19 -26.14 2.07
N TRP A 495 10.09 -26.36 3.03
CA TRP A 495 10.00 -27.46 3.98
C TRP A 495 8.73 -27.37 4.83
N ALA A 496 8.39 -26.20 5.36
CA ALA A 496 7.17 -25.97 6.12
C ALA A 496 5.91 -26.26 5.29
N ALA A 497 5.91 -25.89 4.01
CA ALA A 497 4.81 -26.21 3.09
C ALA A 497 4.66 -27.72 2.88
N VAL A 498 5.78 -28.45 2.67
CA VAL A 498 5.78 -29.91 2.52
C VAL A 498 5.31 -30.62 3.80
N VAL A 499 5.79 -30.18 4.96
CA VAL A 499 5.36 -30.73 6.26
C VAL A 499 3.86 -30.53 6.46
N THR A 500 3.34 -29.36 6.10
CA THR A 500 1.91 -29.04 6.19
C THR A 500 1.07 -29.93 5.26
N ASP A 501 1.53 -30.17 4.03
CA ASP A 501 0.86 -31.05 3.06
C ASP A 501 0.84 -32.51 3.53
N ILE A 502 1.97 -33.01 4.04
CA ILE A 502 2.08 -34.36 4.61
C ILE A 502 1.13 -34.52 5.81
N ASP A 503 1.12 -33.57 6.74
CA ASP A 503 0.24 -33.60 7.91
C ASP A 503 -1.25 -33.57 7.50
N GLY A 504 -1.61 -32.73 6.53
CA GLY A 504 -2.95 -32.69 5.94
C GLY A 504 -3.37 -34.03 5.33
N THR A 505 -2.50 -34.62 4.52
CA THR A 505 -2.73 -35.92 3.87
C THR A 505 -2.88 -37.04 4.90
N VAL A 506 -1.98 -37.11 5.89
CA VAL A 506 -2.02 -38.13 6.95
C VAL A 506 -3.29 -38.00 7.79
N LYS A 507 -3.72 -36.77 8.14
CA LYS A 507 -4.98 -36.53 8.85
C LYS A 507 -6.18 -37.00 8.06
N GLU A 508 -6.23 -36.70 6.76
CA GLU A 508 -7.37 -37.08 5.91
C GLU A 508 -7.42 -38.60 5.68
N VAL A 509 -6.28 -39.24 5.43
CA VAL A 509 -6.18 -40.70 5.32
C VAL A 509 -6.57 -41.35 6.65
N GLY A 510 -6.04 -40.87 7.78
CA GLY A 510 -6.39 -41.35 9.11
C GLY A 510 -7.88 -41.20 9.39
N ARG A 511 -8.48 -40.06 9.03
CA ARG A 511 -9.93 -39.82 9.17
C ARG A 511 -10.73 -40.81 8.35
N LYS A 512 -10.39 -41.00 7.07
CA LYS A 512 -11.06 -41.96 6.18
C LYS A 512 -10.93 -43.38 6.71
N LEU A 513 -9.73 -43.80 7.11
CA LEU A 513 -9.45 -45.16 7.59
C LEU A 513 -10.18 -45.48 8.91
N LEU A 514 -10.22 -44.53 9.84
CA LEU A 514 -10.76 -44.71 11.19
C LEU A 514 -12.27 -44.45 11.30
N LYS A 515 -12.84 -43.61 10.42
CA LYS A 515 -14.28 -43.31 10.40
C LYS A 515 -15.08 -44.08 9.35
N ASP A 516 -14.45 -45.04 8.69
CA ASP A 516 -15.09 -45.92 7.71
C ASP A 516 -16.21 -46.76 8.36
N LYS A 517 -17.46 -46.36 8.12
CA LYS A 517 -18.65 -47.02 8.68
C LYS A 517 -18.92 -48.40 8.08
N SER A 518 -18.32 -48.72 6.93
CA SER A 518 -18.50 -50.02 6.27
C SER A 518 -17.80 -51.17 7.00
N VAL A 519 -16.88 -50.86 7.92
CA VAL A 519 -16.04 -51.83 8.63
C VAL A 519 -16.47 -51.94 10.10
N PRO A 520 -16.62 -53.16 10.67
CA PRO A 520 -16.94 -53.35 12.09
C PRO A 520 -16.00 -52.63 13.06
N TRP A 521 -16.53 -52.19 14.20
CA TRP A 521 -15.81 -51.31 15.13
C TRP A 521 -14.52 -51.92 15.69
N GLN A 522 -14.47 -53.24 15.89
CA GLN A 522 -13.29 -53.95 16.37
C GLN A 522 -12.13 -53.84 15.36
N ILE A 523 -12.43 -53.91 14.06
CA ILE A 523 -11.43 -53.75 13.00
C ILE A 523 -10.94 -52.30 12.96
N ARG A 524 -11.80 -51.31 13.21
CA ARG A 524 -11.39 -49.90 13.31
C ARG A 524 -10.44 -49.66 14.48
N VAL A 525 -10.66 -50.32 15.63
CA VAL A 525 -9.72 -50.29 16.78
C VAL A 525 -8.38 -50.92 16.42
N ARG A 526 -8.37 -52.06 15.70
CA ARG A 526 -7.11 -52.67 15.23
C ARG A 526 -6.38 -51.76 14.24
N ARG A 527 -7.10 -51.07 13.34
CA ARG A 527 -6.54 -50.06 12.41
C ARG A 527 -5.92 -48.88 13.17
N SER A 528 -6.56 -48.37 14.23
CA SER A 528 -5.98 -47.29 15.03
C SER A 528 -4.72 -47.71 15.76
N GLN A 529 -4.69 -48.93 16.31
CA GLN A 529 -3.49 -49.49 16.94
C GLN A 529 -2.34 -49.66 15.93
N ALA A 530 -2.65 -50.13 14.72
CA ALA A 530 -1.66 -50.25 13.65
C ALA A 530 -1.10 -48.88 13.21
N LEU A 531 -1.95 -47.87 13.04
CA LEU A 531 -1.51 -46.50 12.75
C LEU A 531 -0.65 -45.92 13.88
N GLN A 532 -1.02 -46.17 15.15
CA GLN A 532 -0.23 -45.73 16.29
C GLN A 532 1.15 -46.39 16.29
N ARG A 533 1.23 -47.70 16.02
CA ARG A 533 2.51 -48.41 15.91
C ARG A 533 3.35 -47.89 14.75
N LEU A 534 2.72 -47.61 13.60
CA LEU A 534 3.40 -47.02 12.46
C LEU A 534 3.99 -45.64 12.82
N GLY A 535 3.22 -44.78 13.48
CA GLY A 535 3.71 -43.49 13.98
C GLY A 535 4.89 -43.62 14.95
N GLN A 536 4.85 -44.60 15.85
CA GLN A 536 5.98 -44.91 16.74
C GLN A 536 7.22 -45.34 15.95
N ILE A 537 7.07 -46.20 14.93
CA ILE A 537 8.19 -46.62 14.07
C ILE A 537 8.82 -45.39 13.39
N PHE A 538 8.02 -44.47 12.86
CA PHE A 538 8.55 -43.24 12.27
C PHE A 538 9.32 -42.38 13.27
N ILE A 539 8.84 -42.25 14.52
CA ILE A 539 9.53 -41.52 15.58
C ILE A 539 10.84 -42.23 15.98
N GLU A 540 10.80 -43.55 16.14
CA GLU A 540 11.96 -44.38 16.47
C GLU A 540 13.05 -44.24 15.38
N GLU A 541 12.68 -44.42 14.10
CA GLU A 541 13.61 -44.30 12.97
C GLU A 541 14.11 -42.86 12.81
N GLY A 542 13.26 -41.85 12.99
CA GLY A 542 13.67 -40.44 12.97
C GLY A 542 14.67 -40.12 14.08
N THR A 543 14.46 -40.65 15.29
CA THR A 543 15.36 -40.47 16.44
C THR A 543 16.70 -41.18 16.21
N LYS A 544 16.67 -42.40 15.66
CA LYS A 544 17.89 -43.13 15.26
C LYS A 544 18.68 -42.36 14.22
N ALA A 545 18.01 -41.88 13.17
CA ALA A 545 18.63 -41.07 12.15
C ALA A 545 19.29 -39.81 12.75
N MET A 546 18.63 -39.12 13.69
CA MET A 546 19.25 -37.98 14.38
C MET A 546 20.46 -38.37 15.23
N ALA A 547 20.38 -39.50 15.95
CA ALA A 547 21.44 -39.99 16.84
C ALA A 547 22.68 -40.51 16.10
N GLU A 548 22.51 -41.11 14.92
CA GLU A 548 23.59 -41.59 14.05
C GLU A 548 24.35 -40.45 13.34
N GLY A 549 24.11 -39.19 13.73
CA GLY A 549 24.67 -38.03 13.04
C GLY A 549 23.98 -37.74 11.71
N GLY A 550 22.80 -38.33 11.46
CA GLY A 550 21.88 -37.87 10.42
C GLY A 550 21.28 -36.50 10.73
N SER A 551 21.58 -35.93 11.90
CA SER A 551 21.61 -34.48 12.06
C SER A 551 22.77 -33.92 11.19
N THR A 552 22.43 -33.40 10.01
CA THR A 552 23.27 -32.59 9.08
C THR A 552 24.15 -33.28 8.01
N LYS A 553 24.12 -34.60 7.86
CA LYS A 553 24.65 -35.29 6.65
C LYS A 553 23.57 -35.85 5.69
N THR A 554 22.30 -35.48 5.86
CA THR A 554 21.48 -35.10 4.70
C THR A 554 22.33 -34.15 3.85
N MET A 555 22.29 -34.24 2.51
CA MET A 555 22.99 -33.34 1.55
C MET A 555 23.43 -32.10 2.32
N SER A 556 24.74 -31.93 2.58
CA SER A 556 25.18 -30.86 3.49
C SER A 556 24.42 -29.59 3.09
N SER A 557 24.08 -28.72 4.03
CA SER A 557 23.40 -27.47 3.70
C SER A 557 23.96 -26.84 2.41
N GLU A 558 25.27 -26.98 2.19
CA GLU A 558 26.01 -26.64 0.97
C GLU A 558 25.66 -27.48 -0.27
N VAL A 559 25.52 -28.82 -0.21
CA VAL A 559 25.09 -29.66 -1.34
C VAL A 559 23.62 -29.41 -1.70
N ALA A 560 22.73 -29.27 -0.71
CA ALA A 560 21.32 -28.92 -0.97
C ALA A 560 21.21 -27.50 -1.55
N LYS A 561 21.99 -26.56 -1.00
CA LYS A 561 22.16 -25.19 -1.52
C LYS A 561 22.69 -25.23 -2.95
N ALA A 562 23.75 -25.99 -3.24
CA ALA A 562 24.35 -26.08 -4.55
C ALA A 562 23.39 -26.68 -5.58
N THR A 563 22.68 -27.75 -5.22
CA THR A 563 21.70 -28.39 -6.12
C THR A 563 20.53 -27.46 -6.43
N LEU A 564 20.04 -26.71 -5.43
CA LEU A 564 18.97 -25.74 -5.63
C LEU A 564 19.44 -24.48 -6.36
N GLN A 565 20.64 -24.00 -6.07
CA GLN A 565 21.27 -22.91 -6.83
C GLN A 565 21.45 -23.33 -8.28
N GLU A 566 21.93 -24.55 -8.56
CA GLU A 566 22.07 -25.08 -9.91
C GLU A 566 20.71 -25.19 -10.61
N ALA A 567 19.69 -25.76 -9.95
CA ALA A 567 18.34 -25.88 -10.52
C ALA A 567 17.68 -24.50 -10.77
N LEU A 568 17.88 -23.54 -9.85
CA LEU A 568 17.36 -22.19 -9.97
C LEU A 568 18.07 -21.43 -11.09
N MET A 569 19.41 -21.49 -11.15
CA MET A 569 20.19 -20.86 -12.21
C MET A 569 19.89 -21.47 -13.57
N ALA A 570 19.72 -22.79 -13.66
CA ALA A 570 19.29 -23.47 -14.88
C ALA A 570 17.88 -23.01 -15.32
N SER A 571 16.96 -22.82 -14.37
CA SER A 571 15.62 -22.30 -14.65
C SER A 571 15.67 -20.85 -15.18
N VAL A 572 16.46 -19.99 -14.52
CA VAL A 572 16.65 -18.59 -14.97
C VAL A 572 17.30 -18.52 -16.34
N GLN A 573 18.34 -19.33 -16.60
CA GLN A 573 19.01 -19.40 -17.91
C GLN A 573 18.10 -19.96 -19.01
N SER A 574 17.25 -20.95 -18.68
CA SER A 574 16.29 -21.50 -19.65
C SER A 574 15.28 -20.43 -20.09
N ARG A 575 14.85 -19.56 -19.17
CA ARG A 575 13.96 -18.44 -19.49
C ARG A 575 14.64 -17.38 -20.35
N SER A 576 15.89 -17.02 -20.06
CA SER A 576 16.62 -16.04 -20.88
C SER A 576 16.86 -16.54 -22.30
N SER A 577 17.14 -17.83 -22.49
CA SER A 577 17.29 -18.44 -23.83
C SER A 577 15.98 -18.57 -24.62
N SER A 578 14.83 -18.57 -23.95
CA SER A 578 13.51 -18.62 -24.61
C SER A 578 12.95 -17.24 -25.00
N ALA A 579 13.54 -16.17 -24.47
CA ALA A 579 13.12 -14.79 -24.71
C ALA A 579 13.96 -14.08 -25.80
N SER A 580 15.01 -14.74 -26.31
CA SER A 580 15.74 -14.38 -27.54
C SER A 580 15.20 -15.17 -28.72
#